data_AF-A0A2W4U5P9-F1
#
_entry.id   AF-A0A2W4U5P9-F1
#
_cell.length_a   1.000
_cell.length_b   1.000
_cell.length_c   1.000
_cell.angle_alpha   90.00
_cell.angle_beta   90.00
_cell.angle_gamma   90.00
#
_symmetry.space_group_name_H-M   'P 1'
#
loop_
_entity.id
_entity.type
_entity.pdbx_description
1 polymer ?
#
loop_
_entity_poly.entity_id
_entity_poly.type
_entity_poly.pdbx_seq_one_letter_code
_entity_poly.pdbx_strand_id
1 'polypeptide(L)'
;MHPTTSAIEACVFATILCGFLGLLLRQNLILKILAMDVMSTGVIALYVLIATHSGKFAPIVSSSNPPSALTDYADPVPQAVILTAIVIGFSIQALMLASVIKLSSGQASLDCDRLEDSFSNTSRPQENAQ
;
A
#
# COMPACT_ATOMS: atom_id res chain seq x y z
N MET A 1 6.02 21.55 20.10
CA MET A 1 4.91 20.69 19.65
C MET A 1 3.94 21.56 18.86
N HIS A 2 4.08 21.58 17.53
CA HIS A 2 3.29 22.47 16.67
C HIS A 2 1.95 21.78 16.38
N PRO A 3 0.78 22.44 16.55
CA PRO A 3 -0.53 21.79 16.44
C PRO A 3 -0.81 21.15 15.06
N THR A 4 -0.06 21.53 14.03
CA THR A 4 -0.18 21.00 12.67
C THR A 4 0.42 19.60 12.50
N THR A 5 1.44 19.20 13.27
CA THR A 5 2.07 17.88 13.11
C THR A 5 1.18 16.77 13.63
N SER A 6 0.52 16.99 14.76
CA SER A 6 -0.44 16.02 15.33
C SER A 6 -1.65 15.78 14.42
N ALA A 7 -2.08 16.80 13.66
CA ALA A 7 -3.15 16.64 12.68
C ALA A 7 -2.72 15.73 11.50
N ILE A 8 -1.48 15.87 11.02
CA ILE A 8 -0.95 15.03 9.93
C ILE A 8 -0.78 13.58 10.40
N GLU A 9 -0.25 13.36 11.60
CA GLU A 9 -0.13 12.03 12.20
C GLU A 9 -1.49 11.32 12.26
N ALA A 10 -2.52 12.01 12.75
CA ALA A 10 -3.88 11.48 12.81
C ALA A 10 -4.43 11.11 11.42
N CYS A 11 -4.21 11.96 10.40
CA CYS A 11 -4.61 11.68 9.02
C CYS A 11 -3.89 10.45 8.44
N VAL A 12 -2.60 10.27 8.73
CA VAL A 12 -1.82 9.11 8.30
C VAL A 12 -2.36 7.84 8.95
N PHE A 13 -2.56 7.84 10.26
CA PHE A 13 -3.16 6.70 10.97
C PHE A 13 -4.57 6.38 10.46
N ALA A 14 -5.39 7.40 10.20
CA ALA A 14 -6.71 7.24 9.62
C ALA A 14 -6.66 6.62 8.22
N THR A 15 -5.66 6.98 7.40
CA THR A 15 -5.47 6.41 6.05
C THR A 15 -5.11 4.93 6.12
N ILE A 16 -4.17 4.55 7.01
CA ILE A 16 -3.79 3.15 7.23
C ILE A 16 -5.00 2.34 7.71
N LEU A 17 -5.75 2.88 8.68
CA LEU A 17 -6.94 2.24 9.21
C LEU A 17 -8.04 2.10 8.14
N CYS A 18 -8.22 3.11 7.29
CA CYS A 18 -9.15 3.08 6.17
C CYS A 18 -8.78 2.01 5.14
N GLY A 19 -7.49 1.90 4.78
CA GLY A 19 -6.99 0.83 3.91
C GLY A 19 -7.22 -0.55 4.51
N PHE A 20 -6.95 -0.72 5.80
CA PHE A 20 -7.19 -1.97 6.52
C PHE A 20 -8.68 -2.35 6.57
N LEU A 21 -9.57 -1.42 6.92
CA LEU A 21 -11.03 -1.64 6.89
C LEU A 21 -11.51 -1.93 5.46
N GLY A 22 -10.97 -1.23 4.46
CA GLY A 22 -11.28 -1.47 3.06
C GLY A 22 -10.91 -2.89 2.62
N LEU A 23 -9.82 -3.45 3.14
CA LEU A 23 -9.41 -4.82 2.84
C LEU A 23 -10.36 -5.87 3.44
N LEU A 24 -10.84 -5.63 4.66
CA LEU A 24 -11.75 -6.54 5.37
C LEU A 24 -13.20 -6.49 4.86
N LEU A 25 -13.71 -5.29 4.57
CA LEU A 25 -15.14 -5.09 4.28
C LEU A 25 -15.53 -5.39 2.83
N ARG A 26 -14.58 -5.45 1.91
CA ARG A 26 -14.87 -5.60 0.48
C ARG A 26 -14.78 -7.06 0.06
N GLN A 27 -15.81 -7.56 -0.63
CA GLN A 27 -15.84 -8.93 -1.18
C GLN A 27 -15.15 -9.02 -2.56
N ASN A 28 -15.16 -7.91 -3.31
CA ASN A 28 -14.59 -7.82 -4.66
C ASN A 28 -13.06 -7.77 -4.61
N LEU A 29 -12.39 -8.68 -5.35
CA LEU A 29 -10.92 -8.76 -5.39
C LEU A 29 -10.25 -7.45 -5.86
N ILE A 30 -10.83 -6.77 -6.86
CA ILE A 30 -10.27 -5.49 -7.36
C ILE A 30 -10.30 -4.42 -6.25
N LEU A 31 -11.38 -4.36 -5.47
CA LEU A 31 -11.50 -3.40 -4.36
C LEU A 31 -10.56 -3.75 -3.21
N LYS A 32 -10.30 -5.05 -2.95
CA LYS A 32 -9.28 -5.48 -1.98
C LYS A 32 -7.87 -5.04 -2.41
N ILE A 33 -7.55 -5.19 -3.70
CA ILE A 33 -6.27 -4.74 -4.29
C ILE A 33 -6.12 -3.23 -4.13
N LEU A 34 -7.17 -2.44 -4.42
CA LEU A 34 -7.15 -0.99 -4.23
C LEU A 34 -7.00 -0.60 -2.75
N ALA A 35 -7.67 -1.32 -1.84
CA ALA A 35 -7.53 -1.08 -0.40
C ALA A 35 -6.10 -1.37 0.11
N MET A 36 -5.44 -2.39 -0.45
CA MET A 36 -4.03 -2.65 -0.14
C MET A 36 -3.11 -1.50 -0.59
N ASP A 37 -3.36 -0.92 -1.77
CA ASP A 37 -2.59 0.22 -2.28
C ASP A 37 -2.72 1.46 -1.37
N VAL A 38 -3.94 1.76 -0.92
CA VAL A 38 -4.20 2.84 0.05
C VAL A 38 -3.47 2.58 1.36
N MET A 39 -3.50 1.34 1.87
CA MET A 39 -2.78 0.97 3.09
C MET A 39 -1.27 1.15 2.93
N SER A 40 -0.70 0.70 1.80
CA SER A 40 0.73 0.86 1.46
C SER A 40 1.13 2.34 1.42
N THR A 41 0.32 3.18 0.76
CA THR A 41 0.54 4.63 0.70
C THR A 41 0.49 5.27 2.09
N GLY A 42 -0.39 4.81 2.98
CA GLY A 42 -0.43 5.24 4.39
C GLY A 42 0.85 4.89 5.16
N VAL A 43 1.41 3.70 4.97
CA VAL A 43 2.68 3.28 5.58
C VAL A 43 3.86 4.11 5.06
N ILE A 44 3.89 4.39 3.75
CA ILE A 44 4.89 5.27 3.14
C ILE A 44 4.78 6.68 3.73
N ALA A 45 3.57 7.22 3.88
CA ALA A 45 3.35 8.54 4.47
C ALA A 45 3.82 8.61 5.95
N LEU A 46 3.65 7.53 6.72
CA LEU A 46 4.20 7.42 8.07
C LEU A 46 5.73 7.50 8.08
N TYR A 47 6.39 6.79 7.16
CA TYR A 47 7.84 6.84 7.00
C TYR A 47 8.33 8.25 6.62
N VAL A 48 7.62 8.93 5.72
CA VAL A 48 7.92 10.33 5.35
C VAL A 48 7.80 11.26 6.55
N LEU A 49 6.79 11.08 7.40
CA LEU A 49 6.60 11.88 8.60
C LEU A 49 7.78 11.72 9.58
N ILE A 50 8.26 10.48 9.76
CA ILE A 50 9.45 10.19 10.57
C ILE A 50 10.70 10.82 9.94
N ALA A 51 10.88 10.69 8.62
CA ALA A 51 12.05 11.19 7.90
C ALA A 51 12.16 12.73 7.92
N THR A 52 11.02 13.43 7.86
CA THR A 52 10.95 14.90 7.83
C THR A 52 11.10 15.55 9.20
N HIS A 53 11.09 14.76 10.29
CA HIS A 53 11.32 15.27 11.64
C HIS A 53 12.77 15.73 11.85
N SER A 54 13.74 15.16 11.12
CA SER A 54 15.18 15.46 11.26
C SER A 54 15.67 16.59 10.35
N GLY A 55 14.92 16.98 9.32
CA GLY A 55 15.27 18.04 8.37
C GLY A 55 14.32 18.05 7.17
N LYS A 56 14.14 19.22 6.54
CA LYS A 56 13.16 19.40 5.43
C LYS A 56 13.77 19.39 4.03
N PHE A 57 15.09 19.54 3.90
CA PHE A 57 15.75 19.61 2.60
C PHE A 57 16.20 18.24 2.10
N ALA A 58 16.07 18.00 0.78
CA ALA A 58 16.58 16.78 0.15
C ALA A 58 18.10 16.68 0.35
N PRO A 59 18.67 15.52 0.75
CA PRO A 59 20.09 15.31 1.01
C PRO A 59 20.93 15.36 -0.28
N ILE A 60 21.00 16.54 -0.89
CA ILE A 60 21.74 16.86 -2.09
C ILE A 60 22.78 17.91 -1.70
N VAL A 61 24.06 17.52 -1.78
CA VAL A 61 25.18 18.39 -1.47
C VAL A 61 25.45 19.27 -2.70
N SER A 62 24.94 20.50 -2.70
CA SER A 62 25.27 21.51 -3.72
C SER A 62 26.48 22.33 -3.26
N SER A 63 27.43 22.57 -4.17
CA SER A 63 28.64 23.39 -3.93
C SER A 63 28.36 24.88 -3.63
N SER A 64 27.10 25.31 -3.74
CA SER A 64 26.66 26.70 -3.56
C SER A 64 26.06 27.01 -2.18
N ASN A 65 25.93 26.02 -1.29
CA ASN A 65 25.24 26.22 0.00
C ASN A 65 26.23 26.40 1.16
N PRO A 66 26.02 27.38 2.07
CA PRO A 66 26.88 27.59 3.21
C PRO A 66 26.82 26.40 4.20
N PRO A 67 27.93 26.07 4.89
CA PRO A 67 28.03 24.94 5.83
C PRO A 67 27.08 25.04 7.05
N SER A 68 26.37 26.16 7.23
CA SER A 68 25.29 26.31 8.21
C SER A 68 23.97 25.65 7.82
N ALA A 69 23.83 25.15 6.58
CA ALA A 69 22.65 24.44 6.08
C ALA A 69 22.72 22.90 6.26
N LEU A 70 23.83 22.37 6.80
CA LEU A 70 24.01 20.94 7.06
C LEU A 70 23.01 20.37 8.09
N THR A 71 22.39 21.22 8.90
CA THR A 71 21.50 20.82 10.01
C THR A 71 20.04 20.61 9.59
N ASP A 72 19.65 20.93 8.35
CA ASP A 72 18.24 20.86 7.90
C ASP A 72 18.03 19.87 6.73
N TYR A 73 19.01 18.98 6.50
CA TYR A 73 18.87 17.89 5.54
C TYR A 73 18.06 16.73 6.14
N ALA A 74 17.13 16.20 5.37
CA ALA A 74 16.39 14.98 5.70
C ALA A 74 17.34 13.77 5.75
N ASP A 75 17.02 12.81 6.62
CA ASP A 75 17.83 11.60 6.78
C ASP A 75 17.80 10.76 5.48
N PRO A 76 18.96 10.47 4.86
CA PRO A 76 19.02 9.69 3.63
C PRO A 76 18.61 8.22 3.83
N VAL A 77 18.71 7.68 5.06
CA VAL A 77 18.42 6.27 5.33
C VAL A 77 16.92 5.97 5.17
N PRO A 78 15.98 6.67 5.86
CA PRO A 78 14.55 6.51 5.63
C PRO A 78 14.13 6.78 4.18
N GLN A 79 14.77 7.74 3.49
CA GLN A 79 14.43 8.05 2.09
C GLN A 79 14.73 6.89 1.14
N ALA A 80 15.87 6.23 1.29
CA ALA A 80 16.20 5.05 0.48
C ALA A 80 15.19 3.92 0.73
N VAL A 81 14.82 3.69 1.99
CA VAL A 81 13.83 2.67 2.37
C VAL A 81 12.46 2.96 1.74
N ILE A 82 12.02 4.22 1.75
CA ILE A 82 10.75 4.63 1.12
C ILE A 82 10.75 4.31 -0.38
N LEU A 83 11.81 4.66 -1.11
CA LEU A 83 11.90 4.41 -2.55
C LEU A 83 11.84 2.91 -2.86
N THR A 84 12.56 2.09 -2.08
CA THR A 84 12.51 0.63 -2.21
C THR A 84 11.12 0.08 -1.91
N ALA A 85 10.46 0.57 -0.85
CA ALA A 85 9.10 0.14 -0.49
C ALA A 85 8.08 0.45 -1.60
N ILE A 86 8.18 1.62 -2.23
CA ILE A 86 7.30 2.01 -3.35
C ILE A 86 7.45 1.04 -4.53
N VAL A 87 8.69 0.72 -4.93
CA VAL A 87 8.96 -0.16 -6.07
C VAL A 87 8.47 -1.59 -5.80
N ILE A 88 8.72 -2.11 -4.58
CA ILE A 88 8.23 -3.43 -4.18
C ILE A 88 6.69 -3.45 -4.15
N GLY A 89 6.06 -2.44 -3.55
CA GLY A 89 4.60 -2.31 -3.50
C GLY A 89 3.97 -2.28 -4.89
N PHE A 90 4.52 -1.46 -5.80
CA PHE A 90 4.08 -1.40 -7.19
C PHE A 90 4.21 -2.74 -7.92
N SER A 91 5.31 -3.46 -7.69
CA SER A 91 5.53 -4.77 -8.31
C SER A 91 4.50 -5.81 -7.83
N ILE A 92 4.21 -5.85 -6.53
CA ILE A 92 3.20 -6.75 -5.96
C ILE A 92 1.80 -6.38 -6.47
N GLN A 93 1.49 -5.08 -6.56
CA GLN A 93 0.22 -4.58 -7.09
C GLN A 93 -0.01 -5.01 -8.54
N ALA A 94 1.03 -4.90 -9.38
CA ALA A 94 1.00 -5.33 -10.77
C ALA A 94 0.77 -6.85 -10.88
N LEU A 95 1.46 -7.65 -10.04
CA LEU A 95 1.31 -9.10 -10.03
C LEU A 95 -0.08 -9.56 -9.57
N MET A 96 -0.65 -8.92 -8.55
CA MET A 96 -2.01 -9.20 -8.10
C MET A 96 -3.03 -8.85 -9.18
N LEU A 97 -2.90 -7.69 -9.81
CA LEU A 97 -3.82 -7.28 -10.86
C LEU A 97 -3.73 -8.20 -12.08
N ALA A 98 -2.52 -8.57 -12.50
CA ALA A 98 -2.31 -9.55 -13.56
C ALA A 98 -2.93 -10.92 -13.23
N SER A 99 -2.78 -11.37 -11.98
CA SER A 99 -3.41 -12.59 -11.48
C SER A 99 -4.94 -12.53 -11.53
N VAL A 100 -5.52 -11.40 -11.10
CA VAL A 100 -6.98 -11.18 -11.15
C VAL A 100 -7.50 -11.12 -12.57
N ILE A 101 -6.77 -10.48 -13.51
CA ILE A 101 -7.16 -10.47 -14.93
C ILE A 101 -7.18 -11.89 -15.50
N LYS A 102 -6.16 -12.70 -15.20
CA LYS A 102 -6.11 -14.11 -15.62
C LYS A 102 -7.26 -14.92 -15.02
N LEU A 103 -7.57 -14.70 -13.75
CA LEU A 103 -8.69 -15.36 -13.05
C LEU A 103 -10.05 -14.94 -13.65
N SER A 104 -10.22 -13.64 -13.94
CA SER A 104 -11.42 -13.08 -14.56
C SER A 104 -11.69 -13.63 -15.96
N SER A 105 -10.67 -14.10 -16.67
CA SER A 105 -10.81 -14.57 -18.06
C SER A 105 -11.60 -15.88 -18.18
N GLY A 106 -11.83 -16.59 -17.08
CA GLY A 106 -12.58 -17.86 -17.07
C GLY A 106 -13.83 -17.88 -16.16
N GLN A 107 -14.12 -16.79 -15.45
CA GLN A 107 -15.19 -16.74 -14.44
C GLN A 107 -15.98 -15.43 -14.52
N ALA A 108 -17.29 -15.50 -14.27
CA ALA A 108 -18.20 -14.36 -14.40
C ALA A 108 -18.19 -13.38 -13.20
N SER A 109 -17.56 -13.75 -12.06
CA SER A 109 -17.53 -12.93 -10.85
C SER A 109 -16.13 -12.94 -10.22
N LEU A 110 -15.76 -11.79 -9.66
CA LEU A 110 -14.51 -11.55 -8.93
C LEU A 110 -14.76 -11.39 -7.41
N ASP A 111 -15.88 -11.89 -6.93
CA ASP A 111 -16.21 -11.94 -5.51
C ASP A 111 -15.54 -13.16 -4.86
N CYS A 112 -14.91 -12.95 -3.71
CA CYS A 112 -14.19 -14.02 -3.01
C CYS A 112 -15.08 -15.22 -2.66
N ASP A 113 -16.30 -14.96 -2.16
CA ASP A 113 -17.23 -16.02 -1.75
C ASP A 113 -17.64 -16.90 -2.96
N ARG A 114 -17.94 -16.27 -4.10
CA ARG A 114 -18.30 -16.98 -5.34
C ARG A 114 -17.13 -17.77 -5.92
N LEU A 115 -15.91 -17.26 -5.78
CA LEU A 115 -14.69 -17.94 -6.21
C LEU A 115 -14.46 -19.22 -5.40
N GLU A 116 -14.66 -19.15 -4.07
CA GLU A 116 -14.54 -20.30 -3.17
C GLU A 116 -15.63 -21.36 -3.46
N ASP A 117 -16.87 -20.94 -3.69
CA ASP A 117 -17.97 -21.82 -4.10
C ASP A 117 -17.70 -22.51 -5.44
N SER A 118 -17.23 -21.77 -6.46
CA SER A 118 -16.90 -22.33 -7.77
C SER A 118 -15.77 -23.36 -7.69
N PHE A 119 -14.77 -23.12 -6.85
CA PHE A 119 -13.63 -24.03 -6.68
C PHE A 119 -14.03 -25.28 -5.90
N SER A 120 -14.79 -25.13 -4.81
CA SER A 120 -15.30 -26.25 -4.03
C SER A 120 -16.24 -27.15 -4.84
N ASN A 121 -17.12 -26.58 -5.66
CA ASN A 121 -18.04 -27.33 -6.52
C ASN A 121 -17.33 -28.09 -7.67
N THR A 122 -16.23 -27.54 -8.19
CA THR A 122 -15.39 -28.25 -9.18
C THR A 122 -14.62 -29.42 -8.55
N SER A 123 -14.32 -29.32 -7.24
CA SER A 123 -13.54 -30.31 -6.49
C SER A 123 -14.36 -31.48 -5.96
N ARG A 124 -15.70 -31.36 -5.92
CA ARG A 124 -16.58 -32.50 -5.63
C ARG A 124 -16.85 -33.23 -6.94
N PRO A 125 -16.36 -34.48 -7.12
CA PRO A 125 -16.85 -35.32 -8.21
C PRO A 125 -18.37 -35.40 -8.10
N GLN A 126 -19.05 -35.43 -9.24
CA GLN A 126 -20.49 -35.61 -9.36
C GLN A 126 -20.93 -36.93 -8.68
N GLU A 127 -21.07 -36.94 -7.35
CA GLU A 127 -21.58 -38.06 -6.54
C GLU A 127 -23.13 -38.08 -6.56
N ASN A 128 -23.77 -37.49 -7.57
CA ASN A 128 -25.22 -37.49 -7.72
C ASN A 128 -25.64 -37.93 -9.13
N ALA A 129 -24.87 -38.83 -9.75
CA ALA A 129 -25.34 -39.64 -10.86
C ALA A 129 -25.83 -41.00 -10.31
N GLN A 130 -26.88 -40.98 -9.50
CA GLN A 130 -27.71 -42.14 -9.17
C GLN A 130 -29.17 -41.72 -9.08
#